data_AF-M0P853-F1
#
_entry.id   AF-M0P853-F1
#
_cell.length_a   1.000
_cell.length_b   1.000
_cell.length_c   1.000
_cell.angle_alpha   90.00
_cell.angle_beta   90.00
_cell.angle_gamma   90.00
#
_symmetry.space_group_name_H-M   'P 1'
#
loop_
_entity.id
_entity.type
_entity.pdbx_description
1 polymer ?
#
loop_
_entity_poly.entity_id
_entity_poly.type
_entity_poly.pdbx_seq_one_letter_code
_entity_poly.pdbx_strand_id
1 'polypeptide(L)'
;MVDQQARDYFDTLVGEEDSPFYGVQRIDLFMFALGYGRKRSGRIELGSGRHALFNRPSLSDQQEWIIKSIAAYEERDPQVLRDEKRVYKIAQEYARGGIEELHSLYVRPGDGFSELTTDIVQLGQEFYDFDD
;
A
#
# COMPACT_ATOMS: atom_id res chain seq x y z
N MET A 1 -7.10 -12.67 1.77
CA MET A 1 -8.30 -11.86 2.02
C MET A 1 -8.02 -11.07 3.26
N VAL A 2 -8.42 -9.81 3.31
CA VAL A 2 -7.91 -8.88 4.32
C VAL A 2 -8.87 -8.78 5.50
N ASP A 3 -8.31 -8.56 6.69
CA ASP A 3 -9.08 -8.34 7.91
C ASP A 3 -9.92 -7.05 7.83
N GLN A 4 -10.96 -6.95 8.66
CA GLN A 4 -11.86 -5.79 8.67
C GLN A 4 -11.11 -4.51 9.06
N GLN A 5 -10.10 -4.63 9.92
CA GLN A 5 -9.34 -3.50 10.46
C GLN A 5 -8.58 -2.75 9.36
N ALA A 6 -7.88 -3.45 8.48
CA ALA A 6 -7.18 -2.78 7.38
C ALA A 6 -8.17 -2.09 6.43
N ARG A 7 -9.37 -2.65 6.22
CA ARG A 7 -10.41 -1.96 5.45
C ARG A 7 -10.83 -0.65 6.12
N ASP A 8 -11.04 -0.70 7.44
CA ASP A 8 -11.40 0.47 8.24
C ASP A 8 -10.28 1.54 8.17
N TYR A 9 -9.01 1.14 8.21
CA TYR A 9 -7.88 2.06 8.05
C TYR A 9 -7.86 2.76 6.69
N PHE A 10 -8.16 2.02 5.62
CA PHE A 10 -8.35 2.63 4.30
C PHE A 10 -9.54 3.61 4.30
N ASP A 11 -10.67 3.24 4.91
CA ASP A 11 -11.85 4.13 5.03
C ASP A 11 -11.51 5.42 5.76
N THR A 12 -10.82 5.34 6.90
CA THR A 12 -10.37 6.50 7.68
C THR A 12 -9.49 7.40 6.82
N LEU A 13 -8.43 6.85 6.20
CA LEU A 13 -7.45 7.66 5.48
C LEU A 13 -8.04 8.35 4.25
N VAL A 14 -9.04 7.79 3.57
CA VAL A 14 -9.68 8.46 2.42
C VAL A 14 -10.87 9.34 2.81
N GLY A 15 -11.46 9.10 3.98
CA GLY A 15 -12.71 9.72 4.42
C GLY A 15 -12.54 10.92 5.34
N GLU A 16 -11.45 11.01 6.09
CA GLU A 16 -11.20 12.10 7.04
C GLU A 16 -10.53 13.30 6.35
N GLU A 17 -11.10 14.50 6.50
CA GLU A 17 -10.68 15.73 5.79
C GLU A 17 -9.26 16.18 6.12
N ASP A 18 -8.76 15.84 7.31
CA ASP A 18 -7.41 16.17 7.77
C ASP A 18 -6.37 15.09 7.39
N SER A 19 -6.79 14.02 6.71
CA SER A 19 -5.88 13.00 6.17
C SER A 19 -5.21 13.52 4.88
N PRO A 20 -3.89 13.27 4.68
CA PRO A 20 -3.22 13.61 3.42
C PRO A 20 -3.71 12.76 2.24
N PHE A 21 -4.52 11.73 2.51
CA PHE A 21 -5.13 10.88 1.50
C PHE A 21 -6.64 11.14 1.32
N TYR A 22 -7.16 12.23 1.91
CA TYR A 22 -8.57 12.59 1.77
C TYR A 22 -9.00 12.66 0.30
N GLY A 23 -10.08 11.96 -0.04
CA GLY A 23 -10.64 11.92 -1.41
C GLY A 23 -9.83 11.13 -2.44
N VAL A 24 -8.69 10.52 -2.05
CA VAL A 24 -7.90 9.67 -2.95
C VAL A 24 -8.67 8.38 -3.27
N GLN A 25 -8.57 7.91 -4.52
CA GLN A 25 -9.19 6.63 -4.87
C GLN A 25 -8.53 5.49 -4.10
N ARG A 26 -9.33 4.53 -3.61
CA ARG A 26 -8.80 3.37 -2.87
C ARG A 26 -7.74 2.58 -3.63
N ILE A 27 -7.83 2.50 -4.96
CA ILE A 27 -6.81 1.82 -5.77
C ILE A 27 -5.46 2.54 -5.73
N ASP A 28 -5.48 3.87 -5.72
CA ASP A 28 -4.26 4.69 -5.66
C ASP A 28 -3.64 4.63 -4.26
N LEU A 29 -4.47 4.72 -3.20
CA LEU A 29 -4.01 4.48 -1.83
C LEU A 29 -3.48 3.05 -1.66
N PHE A 30 -4.07 2.06 -2.33
CA PHE A 30 -3.57 0.69 -2.30
C PHE A 30 -2.18 0.59 -2.94
N MET A 31 -1.99 1.19 -4.12
CA MET A 31 -0.68 1.20 -4.79
C MET A 31 0.38 1.97 -3.99
N PHE A 32 -0.01 3.07 -3.34
CA PHE A 32 0.87 3.80 -2.44
C PHE A 32 1.25 2.95 -1.22
N ALA A 33 0.27 2.37 -0.53
CA ALA A 33 0.49 1.51 0.64
C ALA A 33 1.32 0.27 0.29
N LEU A 34 1.14 -0.32 -0.89
CA LEU A 34 1.97 -1.40 -1.42
C LEU A 34 3.45 -0.99 -1.48
N GLY A 35 3.74 0.14 -2.13
CA GLY A 35 5.11 0.65 -2.27
C GLY A 35 5.72 1.06 -0.93
N TYR A 36 4.95 1.81 -0.14
CA TYR A 36 5.35 2.25 1.21
C TYR A 36 5.66 1.04 2.10
N GLY A 37 4.78 0.04 2.11
CA GLY A 37 4.95 -1.17 2.89
C GLY A 37 6.17 -1.98 2.46
N ARG A 38 6.42 -2.10 1.16
CA ARG A 38 7.66 -2.71 0.64
C ARG A 38 8.92 -1.96 1.09
N LYS A 39 8.88 -0.63 1.21
CA LYS A 39 10.04 0.19 1.56
C LYS A 39 10.28 0.27 3.07
N ARG A 40 9.23 0.32 3.89
CA ARG A 40 9.30 0.67 5.31
C ARG A 40 8.82 -0.42 6.26
N SER A 41 7.60 -0.92 6.09
CA SER A 41 6.93 -1.74 7.11
C SER A 41 7.07 -3.25 6.92
N GLY A 42 7.42 -3.70 5.71
CA GLY A 42 7.43 -5.11 5.32
C GLY A 42 6.03 -5.68 5.07
N ARG A 43 5.98 -7.00 4.91
CA ARG A 43 4.76 -7.78 4.67
C ARG A 43 4.09 -8.10 5.99
N ILE A 44 2.77 -8.08 6.00
CA ILE A 44 2.02 -8.71 7.07
C ILE A 44 1.01 -9.69 6.50
N GLU A 45 1.03 -10.90 7.05
CA GLU A 45 0.17 -11.98 6.60
C GLU A 45 -1.30 -11.58 6.67
N LEU A 46 -2.04 -11.95 5.63
CA LEU A 46 -3.45 -11.67 5.56
C LEU A 46 -4.22 -12.56 6.53
N GLY A 47 -5.10 -11.96 7.33
CA GLY A 47 -6.01 -12.70 8.19
C GLY A 47 -7.04 -13.55 7.42
N SER A 48 -7.91 -14.23 8.16
CA SER A 48 -9.00 -15.06 7.63
C SER A 48 -10.23 -14.27 7.14
N GLY A 49 -10.07 -12.97 6.87
CA GLY A 49 -11.17 -12.06 6.51
C GLY A 49 -11.86 -12.42 5.19
N ARG A 50 -12.99 -11.77 4.91
CA ARG A 50 -13.83 -12.04 3.72
C ARG A 50 -13.74 -10.97 2.62
N HIS A 51 -13.01 -9.88 2.84
CA HIS A 51 -12.98 -8.74 1.94
C HIS A 51 -11.63 -8.59 1.25
N ALA A 52 -11.62 -8.15 0.00
CA ALA A 52 -10.41 -7.72 -0.70
C ALA A 52 -10.17 -6.22 -0.42
N LEU A 53 -8.92 -5.79 -0.28
CA LEU A 53 -8.57 -4.37 -0.09
C LEU A 53 -8.90 -3.51 -1.32
N PHE A 54 -8.87 -4.12 -2.51
CA PHE A 54 -9.10 -3.45 -3.77
C PHE A 54 -9.79 -4.40 -4.75
N ASN A 55 -10.41 -3.83 -5.77
CA ASN A 55 -11.02 -4.55 -6.86
C ASN A 55 -9.99 -4.77 -7.98
N ARG A 56 -9.56 -6.02 -8.24
CA ARG A 56 -8.50 -6.28 -9.24
C ARG A 56 -8.77 -5.72 -10.64
N PRO A 57 -10.00 -5.80 -11.19
CA PRO A 57 -10.32 -5.24 -12.51
C PRO A 57 -10.20 -3.72 -12.61
N SER A 58 -9.99 -3.00 -11.50
CA SER A 58 -9.73 -1.55 -11.53
C SER A 58 -8.26 -1.19 -11.70
N LEU A 59 -7.36 -2.18 -11.78
CA LEU A 59 -5.95 -1.94 -12.06
C LEU A 59 -5.75 -1.57 -13.53
N SER A 60 -4.96 -0.54 -13.77
CA SER A 60 -4.35 -0.31 -15.08
C SER A 60 -3.25 -1.35 -15.34
N ASP A 61 -2.92 -1.57 -16.62
CA ASP A 61 -1.82 -2.46 -17.04
C ASP A 61 -0.51 -2.12 -16.33
N GLN A 62 -0.20 -0.83 -16.17
CA GLN A 62 1.00 -0.37 -15.49
C GLN A 62 1.01 -0.77 -14.01
N GLN A 63 -0.11 -0.56 -13.29
CA GLN A 63 -0.22 -0.95 -11.89
C GLN A 63 -0.13 -2.48 -11.72
N GLU A 64 -0.69 -3.24 -12.66
CA GLU A 64 -0.57 -4.69 -12.66
C GLU A 64 0.90 -5.14 -12.85
N TRP A 65 1.64 -4.50 -13.76
CA TRP A 65 3.05 -4.81 -13.96
C TRP A 65 3.92 -4.42 -12.76
N ILE A 66 3.60 -3.33 -12.05
CA ILE A 66 4.28 -2.96 -10.80
C ILE A 66 4.07 -4.07 -9.76
N ILE A 67 2.82 -4.52 -9.57
CA ILE A 67 2.49 -5.62 -8.64
C ILE A 67 3.25 -6.90 -9.00
N LYS A 68 3.26 -7.29 -10.27
CA LYS A 68 4.00 -8.47 -10.77
C LYS A 68 5.50 -8.35 -10.52
N SER A 69 6.07 -7.18 -10.75
CA SER A 69 7.50 -6.91 -10.57
C SER A 69 7.91 -7.04 -9.10
N ILE A 70 7.07 -6.53 -8.19
CA ILE A 70 7.27 -6.69 -6.74
C ILE A 70 7.23 -8.17 -6.35
N ALA A 71 6.26 -8.93 -6.85
CA ALA A 71 6.14 -10.36 -6.55
C ALA A 71 7.35 -11.17 -7.06
N ALA A 72 7.81 -10.92 -8.29
CA ALA A 72 8.97 -11.58 -8.86
C ALA A 72 10.27 -11.26 -8.10
N TYR A 73 10.42 -10.00 -7.66
CA TYR A 73 11.54 -9.58 -6.83
C TYR A 73 11.53 -10.30 -5.48
N GLU A 74 10.36 -10.35 -4.83
CA GLU A 74 10.20 -10.91 -3.48
C GLU A 74 10.47 -12.43 -3.44
N GLU A 75 9.91 -13.18 -4.39
CA GLU A 75 10.14 -14.63 -4.45
C GLU A 75 11.52 -15.00 -5.02
N ARG A 76 12.22 -14.03 -5.63
CA ARG A 76 13.44 -14.26 -6.41
C ARG A 76 13.28 -15.35 -7.47
N ASP A 77 12.05 -15.52 -7.97
CA ASP A 77 11.68 -16.54 -8.94
C ASP A 77 10.62 -15.98 -9.90
N PRO A 78 10.95 -15.79 -11.20
CA PRO A 78 9.98 -15.32 -12.18
C PRO A 78 8.82 -16.30 -12.41
N GLN A 79 8.92 -17.57 -11.98
CA GLN A 79 7.81 -18.52 -12.07
C GLN A 79 6.61 -18.10 -11.21
N VAL A 80 6.80 -17.24 -10.18
CA VAL A 80 5.68 -16.69 -9.40
C VAL A 80 4.63 -16.01 -10.27
N LEU A 81 5.03 -15.45 -11.42
CA LEU A 81 4.12 -14.77 -12.35
C LEU A 81 3.06 -15.68 -12.96
N ARG A 82 3.24 -17.01 -12.87
CA ARG A 82 2.25 -18.01 -13.28
C ARG A 82 1.19 -18.26 -12.21
N ASP A 83 1.47 -17.91 -10.96
CA ASP A 83 0.55 -18.00 -9.83
C ASP A 83 -0.01 -16.61 -9.48
N GLU A 84 -1.06 -16.23 -10.20
CA GLU A 84 -1.77 -14.97 -10.01
C GLU A 84 -2.25 -14.81 -8.54
N LYS A 85 -2.63 -15.91 -7.88
CA LYS A 85 -3.08 -15.85 -6.47
C LYS A 85 -1.91 -15.48 -5.56
N ARG A 86 -0.72 -16.04 -5.80
CA ARG A 86 0.48 -15.70 -5.04
C ARG A 86 0.92 -14.26 -5.29
N VAL A 87 0.93 -13.80 -6.55
CA VAL A 87 1.27 -12.42 -6.91
C VAL A 87 0.40 -11.42 -6.14
N TYR A 88 -0.93 -11.58 -6.19
CA TYR A 88 -1.82 -10.68 -5.48
C TYR A 88 -1.82 -10.87 -3.97
N LYS A 89 -1.44 -12.05 -3.45
CA LYS A 89 -1.25 -12.24 -2.01
C LYS A 89 -0.08 -11.40 -1.51
N ILE A 90 1.08 -11.48 -2.18
CA ILE A 90 2.26 -10.67 -1.83
C ILE A 90 1.91 -9.17 -1.85
N ALA A 91 1.21 -8.73 -2.90
CA ALA A 91 0.81 -7.32 -3.02
C ALA A 91 -0.11 -6.88 -1.87
N GLN A 92 -1.11 -7.69 -1.53
CA GLN A 92 -2.01 -7.39 -0.41
C GLN A 92 -1.27 -7.37 0.93
N GLU A 93 -0.29 -8.25 1.15
CA GLU A 93 0.46 -8.32 2.42
C GLU A 93 1.36 -7.11 2.63
N TYR A 94 1.99 -6.61 1.55
CA TYR A 94 2.72 -5.34 1.61
C TYR A 94 1.78 -4.15 1.81
N ALA A 95 0.68 -4.09 1.05
CA ALA A 95 -0.29 -3.01 1.22
C ALA A 95 -0.93 -3.00 2.62
N ARG A 96 -1.11 -4.17 3.24
CA ARG A 96 -1.55 -4.31 4.63
C ARG A 96 -0.54 -3.69 5.59
N GLY A 97 0.74 -4.04 5.47
CA GLY A 97 1.79 -3.42 6.29
C GLY A 97 1.85 -1.91 6.09
N GLY A 98 1.79 -1.47 4.83
CA GLY A 98 1.81 -0.04 4.51
C GLY A 98 0.63 0.72 5.10
N ILE A 99 -0.60 0.21 4.95
CA ILE A 99 -1.78 0.93 5.47
C ILE A 99 -1.80 0.99 7.00
N GLU A 100 -1.31 -0.06 7.67
CA GLU A 100 -1.18 -0.06 9.12
C GLU A 100 -0.21 1.01 9.61
N GLU A 101 0.95 1.15 8.96
CA GLU A 101 1.92 2.18 9.30
C GLU A 101 1.40 3.58 8.97
N LEU A 102 0.81 3.78 7.78
CA LEU A 102 0.24 5.07 7.38
C LEU A 102 -0.87 5.52 8.34
N HIS A 103 -1.77 4.61 8.73
CA HIS A 103 -2.82 4.91 9.67
C HIS A 103 -2.26 5.19 11.07
N SER A 104 -1.26 4.41 11.52
CA SER A 104 -0.54 4.64 12.78
C SER A 104 0.07 6.03 12.86
N LEU A 105 0.71 6.50 11.78
CA LEU A 105 1.26 7.86 11.70
C LEU A 105 0.16 8.93 11.76
N TYR A 106 -0.97 8.70 11.08
CA TYR A 106 -2.11 9.62 11.09
C TYR A 106 -2.76 9.75 12.48
N VAL A 107 -3.02 8.65 13.20
CA VAL A 107 -3.74 8.69 14.48
C VAL A 107 -2.88 8.99 15.71
N ARG A 108 -1.55 9.07 15.56
CA ARG A 108 -0.66 9.33 16.69
C ARG A 108 -0.91 10.72 17.28
N PRO A 109 -1.13 10.85 18.60
CA PRO A 109 -1.27 12.15 19.24
C PRO A 109 0.05 12.92 19.18
N GLY A 110 0.03 14.13 18.62
CA GLY A 110 1.21 14.99 18.40
C GLY A 110 1.44 15.28 16.91
N ASP A 111 2.70 15.40 16.51
CA ASP A 111 3.12 15.77 15.14
C ASP A 111 3.01 14.63 14.11
N GLY A 112 2.16 13.61 14.32
CA GLY A 112 2.05 12.44 13.43
C GLY A 112 1.69 12.81 11.98
N PHE A 113 0.85 13.83 11.79
CA PHE A 113 0.58 14.40 10.47
C PHE A 113 1.82 15.07 9.85
N SER A 114 2.66 15.72 10.66
CA SER A 114 3.91 16.35 10.21
C SER A 114 4.94 15.29 9.80
N GLU A 115 5.06 14.20 10.57
CA GLU A 115 5.92 13.06 10.23
C GLU A 115 5.46 12.40 8.92
N LEU A 116 4.17 12.12 8.78
CA LEU A 116 3.60 11.54 7.57
C LEU A 116 3.80 12.46 6.36
N THR A 117 3.57 13.77 6.52
CA THR A 117 3.79 14.76 5.46
C THR A 117 5.26 14.85 5.09
N THR A 118 6.16 14.86 6.07
CA THR A 118 7.62 14.88 5.85
C THR A 118 8.07 13.64 5.09
N ASP A 119 7.57 12.46 5.47
CA ASP A 119 7.85 11.20 4.79
C ASP A 119 7.37 11.24 3.34
N ILE A 120 6.15 11.72 3.08
CA ILE A 120 5.60 11.85 1.72
C ILE A 120 6.44 12.82 0.88
N VAL A 121 6.83 13.97 1.45
CA VAL A 121 7.68 14.95 0.77
C VAL A 121 9.05 14.37 0.46
N GLN A 122 9.68 13.69 1.42
CA GLN A 122 11.00 13.07 1.22
C GLN A 122 10.93 11.96 0.17
N LEU A 123 9.88 11.14 0.16
CA LEU A 123 9.65 10.14 -0.88
C LEU A 123 9.48 10.77 -2.26
N GLY A 124 8.79 11.91 -2.33
CA GLY A 124 8.66 12.68 -3.57
C GLY A 124 10.01 13.24 -4.03
N GLN A 125 10.80 13.83 -3.13
CA GLN A 125 12.11 14.41 -3.44
C GLN A 125 13.11 13.36 -3.92
N GLU A 126 13.19 12.21 -3.23
CA GLU A 126 14.02 11.10 -3.71
C GLU A 126 13.61 10.66 -5.11
N PHE A 127 12.32 10.70 -5.47
CA PHE A 127 11.89 10.37 -6.83
C PHE A 127 12.37 11.41 -7.85
N TYR A 128 12.28 12.70 -7.54
CA TYR A 128 12.74 13.77 -8.43
C TYR A 128 14.27 13.81 -8.60
N ASP A 129 15.04 13.53 -7.55
CA ASP A 129 16.51 13.52 -7.59
C ASP A 129 17.08 12.32 -8.39
N PHE A 130 16.26 11.32 -8.75
CA PHE A 130 16.67 10.19 -9.60
C PHE A 130 16.54 10.48 -11.11
N ASP A 131 15.82 11.53 -11.50
CA ASP A 131 15.58 11.91 -12.91
C ASP A 131 16.58 12.96 -13.46
N ASP A 132 17.54 13.42 -12.64
CA ASP A 132 18.69 14.28 -12.99
C ASP A 132 20.02 13.50 -13.11
#